data_AF-A0A5N9BMU5-F1
#
_entry.id   AF-A0A5N9BMU5-F1
#
_cell.length_a   1.000
_cell.length_b   1.000
_cell.length_c   1.000
_cell.angle_alpha   90.00
_cell.angle_beta   90.00
_cell.angle_gamma   90.00
#
_symmetry.space_group_name_H-M   'P 1'
#
loop_
_entity.id
_entity.type
_entity.pdbx_description
1 polymer ?
#
loop_
_entity_poly.entity_id
_entity_poly.type
_entity_poly.pdbx_seq_one_letter_code
_entity_poly.pdbx_strand_id
1 'polypeptide(L)'
;MAHAEYLRQEGGDDLEVEHIKSDWRQMDLSGAERVMLEWVEKLTLTPSSCGQADVDRMRSAGWTDRDVLDIAQVCAYFNMRVRIVDGLGLEVDEWQIVRAKAGAENAAKLASERGVEMPSDPWNVR
;
A
#
# COMPACT_ATOMS: atom_id res chain seq x y z
N MET A 1 8.00 2.65 -5.78
CA MET A 1 8.18 4.12 -5.94
C MET A 1 7.18 4.78 -6.91
N ALA A 2 6.87 4.21 -8.08
CA ALA A 2 5.96 4.84 -9.05
C ALA A 2 4.50 5.04 -8.58
N HIS A 3 3.99 4.17 -7.70
CA HIS A 3 2.56 4.17 -7.33
C HIS A 3 2.19 5.19 -6.25
N ALA A 4 3.17 5.64 -5.47
CA ALA A 4 2.99 6.70 -4.48
C ALA A 4 2.58 8.04 -5.11
N GLU A 5 2.91 8.26 -6.38
CA GLU A 5 2.52 9.48 -7.10
C GLU A 5 1.01 9.52 -7.39
N TYR A 6 0.40 8.37 -7.64
CA TYR A 6 -1.05 8.31 -7.86
C TYR A 6 -1.82 8.67 -6.60
N LEU A 7 -1.39 8.18 -5.43
CA LEU A 7 -2.02 8.56 -4.17
C LEU A 7 -1.96 10.08 -3.95
N ARG A 8 -0.85 10.72 -4.34
CA ARG A 8 -0.72 12.17 -4.27
C ARG A 8 -1.65 12.91 -5.22
N GLN A 9 -1.86 12.38 -6.41
CA GLN A 9 -2.82 12.94 -7.37
C GLN A 9 -4.26 12.86 -6.86
N GLU A 10 -4.57 11.82 -6.08
CA GLU A 10 -5.88 11.63 -5.43
C GLU A 10 -6.03 12.41 -4.10
N GLY A 11 -5.05 13.26 -3.77
CA GLY A 11 -5.11 14.17 -2.62
C GLY A 11 -4.37 13.70 -1.36
N GLY A 12 -3.72 12.53 -1.40
CA GLY A 12 -2.89 12.07 -0.29
C GLY A 12 -1.58 12.85 -0.17
N ASP A 13 -1.09 13.07 1.04
CA ASP A 13 0.17 13.77 1.26
C ASP A 13 1.39 12.84 1.38
N ASP A 14 2.59 13.43 1.41
CA ASP A 14 3.83 12.65 1.48
C ASP A 14 3.95 11.87 2.81
N LEU A 15 3.31 12.31 3.91
CA LEU A 15 3.32 11.58 5.18
C LEU A 15 2.40 10.35 5.11
N GLU A 16 1.20 10.49 4.57
CA GLU A 16 0.27 9.38 4.32
C GLU A 16 0.89 8.31 3.40
N VAL A 17 1.59 8.76 2.35
CA VAL A 17 2.37 7.87 1.47
C VAL A 17 3.38 7.05 2.26
N GLU A 18 4.12 7.68 3.18
CA GLU A 18 5.11 6.99 4.00
C GLU A 18 4.47 6.02 4.99
N HIS A 19 3.30 6.34 5.55
CA HIS A 19 2.54 5.41 6.38
C HIS A 19 2.09 4.17 5.60
N ILE A 20 1.53 4.34 4.39
CA ILE A 20 1.10 3.22 3.55
C ILE A 20 2.27 2.32 3.16
N LYS A 21 3.40 2.93 2.79
CA LYS A 21 4.61 2.17 2.41
C LYS A 21 5.16 1.34 3.57
N SER A 22 5.06 1.87 4.80
CA SER A 22 5.61 1.24 5.99
C SER A 22 4.63 0.26 6.63
N ASP A 23 3.56 0.77 7.22
CA ASP A 23 2.55 -0.02 7.91
C ASP A 23 1.21 0.70 7.87
N TRP A 24 0.37 0.28 6.92
CA TRP A 24 -0.97 0.79 6.72
C TRP A 24 -1.85 0.68 7.98
N ARG A 25 -1.51 -0.20 8.94
CA ARG A 25 -2.28 -0.39 10.17
C ARG A 25 -2.28 0.81 11.10
N GLN A 26 -1.30 1.71 10.96
CA GLN A 26 -1.14 2.92 11.74
C GLN A 26 -2.00 4.09 11.24
N MET A 27 -2.68 3.89 10.11
CA MET A 27 -3.54 4.91 9.52
C MET A 27 -4.95 4.89 10.12
N ASP A 28 -5.61 6.04 10.06
CA ASP A 28 -7.03 6.17 10.34
C ASP A 28 -7.83 5.65 9.14
N LEU A 29 -8.24 4.39 9.21
CA LEU A 29 -8.95 3.68 8.15
C LEU A 29 -10.35 3.33 8.61
N SER A 30 -11.31 3.39 7.69
CA SER A 30 -12.63 2.82 7.92
C SER A 30 -12.54 1.31 8.16
N GLY A 31 -13.57 0.74 8.81
CA GLY A 31 -13.65 -0.71 9.00
C GLY A 31 -13.60 -1.50 7.68
N ALA A 32 -14.16 -0.93 6.61
CA ALA A 32 -14.17 -1.54 5.28
C ALA A 32 -12.76 -1.56 4.64
N GLU A 33 -12.03 -0.45 4.72
CA GLU A 33 -10.66 -0.33 4.20
C GLU A 33 -9.69 -1.24 4.95
N ARG A 34 -9.81 -1.32 6.28
CA ARG A 34 -9.00 -2.23 7.09
C ARG A 34 -9.22 -3.68 6.68
N VAL A 35 -10.47 -4.13 6.53
CA VAL A 35 -10.79 -5.49 6.08
C VAL A 35 -10.22 -5.77 4.68
N MET A 36 -10.29 -4.79 3.77
CA MET A 36 -9.71 -4.89 2.43
C MET A 36 -8.19 -5.07 2.48
N LEU A 37 -7.47 -4.24 3.23
CA LEU A 37 -6.01 -4.29 3.30
C LEU A 37 -5.50 -5.57 3.98
N GLU A 38 -6.18 -6.04 5.03
CA GLU A 38 -5.86 -7.32 5.66
C GLU A 38 -5.99 -8.50 4.68
N TRP A 39 -7.03 -8.49 3.85
CA TRP A 39 -7.21 -9.52 2.84
C TRP A 39 -6.18 -9.44 1.72
N VAL A 40 -5.88 -8.23 1.22
CA VAL A 40 -4.85 -8.00 0.19
C VAL A 40 -3.46 -8.43 0.67
N GLU A 41 -3.13 -8.18 1.94
CA GLU A 41 -1.88 -8.65 2.55
C GLU A 41 -1.83 -10.18 2.62
N LYS A 42 -2.92 -10.82 3.10
CA LYS A 42 -3.03 -12.30 3.10
C LYS A 42 -2.90 -12.88 1.69
N LEU A 43 -3.53 -12.26 0.70
CA LEU A 43 -3.49 -12.67 -0.70
C LEU A 43 -2.08 -12.51 -1.30
N THR A 44 -1.31 -11.52 -0.85
CA THR A 44 0.07 -11.29 -1.26
C THR A 44 1.05 -12.29 -0.63
N LEU A 45 0.90 -12.59 0.66
CA LEU A 45 1.83 -13.42 1.43
C LEU A 45 1.51 -14.91 1.36
N THR A 46 0.23 -15.27 1.44
CA THR A 46 -0.24 -16.65 1.60
C THR A 46 -1.50 -16.92 0.75
N PRO A 47 -1.47 -16.72 -0.58
CA PRO A 47 -2.65 -16.86 -1.43
C PRO A 47 -3.32 -18.24 -1.36
N SER A 48 -2.55 -19.30 -1.12
CA SER A 48 -3.07 -20.67 -0.95
C SER A 48 -3.92 -20.87 0.30
N SER A 49 -3.85 -19.95 1.26
CA SER A 49 -4.65 -19.97 2.50
C SER A 49 -5.91 -19.12 2.41
N CYS A 50 -6.15 -18.46 1.27
CA CYS A 50 -7.38 -17.70 1.03
C CYS A 50 -8.54 -18.63 0.68
N GLY A 51 -9.76 -18.25 1.08
CA GLY A 51 -10.97 -19.02 0.78
C GLY A 51 -12.27 -18.24 0.98
N GLN A 52 -13.40 -18.94 0.96
CA GLN A 52 -14.73 -18.34 1.01
C GLN A 52 -14.95 -17.46 2.25
N ALA A 53 -14.38 -17.83 3.40
CA ALA A 53 -14.49 -17.05 4.63
C ALA A 53 -13.90 -15.64 4.51
N ASP A 54 -12.86 -15.45 3.68
CA ASP A 54 -12.30 -14.12 3.44
C ASP A 54 -13.26 -13.26 2.60
N VAL A 55 -13.87 -13.86 1.57
CA VAL A 55 -14.87 -13.20 0.72
C VAL A 55 -16.11 -12.81 1.54
N ASP A 56 -16.58 -13.70 2.42
CA ASP A 56 -17.72 -13.41 3.28
C ASP A 56 -17.41 -12.29 4.28
N ARG A 57 -16.16 -12.20 4.75
CA ARG A 57 -15.70 -11.09 5.59
C ARG A 57 -15.69 -9.77 4.83
N MET A 58 -15.22 -9.77 3.58
CA MET A 58 -15.26 -8.59 2.70
C MET A 58 -16.70 -8.11 2.48
N ARG A 59 -17.62 -9.03 2.18
CA ARG A 59 -19.06 -8.74 2.04
C ARG A 59 -19.66 -8.16 3.31
N SER A 60 -19.33 -8.74 4.46
CA SER A 60 -19.79 -8.25 5.77
C SER A 60 -19.29 -6.83 6.07
N ALA A 61 -18.16 -6.43 5.48
CA ALA A 61 -17.61 -5.08 5.58
C ALA A 61 -18.22 -4.09 4.57
N GLY A 62 -19.14 -4.54 3.71
CA GLY A 62 -19.87 -3.70 2.75
C GLY A 62 -19.38 -3.77 1.31
N TRP A 63 -18.36 -4.57 1.01
CA TRP A 63 -17.84 -4.74 -0.36
C TRP A 63 -18.76 -5.65 -1.18
N THR A 64 -19.06 -5.24 -2.41
CA THR A 64 -19.81 -6.09 -3.35
C THR A 64 -18.92 -7.16 -3.98
N ASP A 65 -19.51 -8.19 -4.58
CA ASP A 65 -18.75 -9.21 -5.31
C ASP A 65 -17.88 -8.63 -6.44
N ARG A 66 -18.35 -7.53 -7.05
CA ARG A 66 -17.58 -6.79 -8.05
C ARG A 66 -16.37 -6.12 -7.42
N ASP A 67 -16.54 -5.45 -6.29
CA ASP A 67 -15.42 -4.79 -5.60
C ASP A 67 -14.37 -5.82 -5.15
N VAL A 68 -14.82 -6.96 -4.62
CA VAL A 68 -13.94 -8.06 -4.22
C VAL A 68 -13.12 -8.59 -5.40
N LEU A 69 -13.74 -8.75 -6.58
CA LEU A 69 -13.04 -9.14 -7.80
C LEU A 69 -12.03 -8.07 -8.22
N ASP A 70 -12.41 -6.79 -8.24
CA ASP A 70 -11.56 -5.69 -8.64
C ASP A 70 -10.33 -5.57 -7.71
N ILE A 71 -10.53 -5.69 -6.40
CA ILE A 71 -9.46 -5.72 -5.37
C ILE A 71 -8.51 -6.89 -5.62
N ALA A 72 -9.02 -8.09 -5.87
CA ALA A 72 -8.20 -9.27 -6.15
C ALA A 72 -7.38 -9.10 -7.44
N GLN A 73 -7.97 -8.52 -8.48
CA GLN A 73 -7.30 -8.26 -9.76
C GLN A 73 -6.16 -7.25 -9.60
N VAL A 74 -6.39 -6.15 -8.89
CA VAL A 74 -5.36 -5.15 -8.60
C VAL A 74 -4.21 -5.78 -7.80
N CYS A 75 -4.53 -6.54 -6.75
CA CYS A 75 -3.53 -7.26 -5.95
C CYS A 75 -2.70 -8.22 -6.81
N ALA A 76 -3.36 -9.03 -7.65
CA ALA A 76 -2.68 -9.99 -8.53
C ALA A 76 -1.79 -9.30 -9.57
N TYR A 77 -2.27 -8.21 -10.17
CA TYR A 77 -1.51 -7.42 -11.15
C TYR A 77 -0.21 -6.86 -10.55
N PHE A 78 -0.28 -6.28 -9.34
CA PHE A 78 0.91 -5.78 -8.66
C PHE A 78 1.87 -6.90 -8.28
N ASN A 79 1.35 -8.03 -7.76
CA ASN A 79 2.15 -9.20 -7.45
C ASN A 79 2.91 -9.76 -8.67
N MET A 80 2.27 -9.80 -9.84
CA MET A 80 2.93 -10.18 -11.09
C MET A 80 4.01 -9.17 -11.48
N ARG A 81 3.69 -7.87 -11.48
CA ARG A 81 4.61 -6.82 -11.94
C ARG A 81 5.88 -6.72 -11.13
N VAL A 82 5.78 -6.72 -9.79
CA VAL A 82 6.98 -6.62 -8.93
C VAL A 82 7.92 -7.79 -9.15
N ARG A 83 7.38 -9.00 -9.38
CA ARG A 83 8.19 -10.19 -9.70
C ARG A 83 8.91 -10.07 -11.05
N ILE A 84 8.29 -9.44 -12.05
CA ILE A 84 8.92 -9.22 -13.35
C ILE A 84 10.00 -8.14 -13.24
N VAL A 85 9.67 -6.99 -12.65
CA VAL A 85 10.58 -5.85 -12.52
C VAL A 85 11.80 -6.23 -11.67
N ASP A 86 11.57 -6.73 -10.46
CA ASP A 86 12.64 -7.06 -9.52
C ASP A 86 13.37 -8.33 -9.95
N GLY A 87 12.65 -9.33 -10.46
CA GLY A 87 13.24 -10.59 -10.91
C GLY A 87 14.13 -10.46 -12.15
N LEU A 88 13.93 -9.41 -12.95
CA LEU A 88 14.80 -9.07 -14.09
C LEU A 88 15.83 -7.99 -13.75
N GLY A 89 15.81 -7.43 -12.53
CA GLY A 89 16.73 -6.37 -12.11
C GLY A 89 16.55 -5.05 -12.88
N LEU A 90 15.31 -4.71 -13.24
CA LEU A 90 15.02 -3.44 -13.92
C LEU A 90 15.21 -2.27 -12.95
N GLU A 91 16.01 -1.29 -13.34
CA GLU A 91 16.22 -0.07 -12.57
C GLU A 91 15.14 0.98 -12.88
N VAL A 92 14.85 1.81 -11.87
CA VAL A 92 14.00 2.99 -12.04
C VAL A 92 14.84 4.17 -12.52
N ASP A 93 14.23 5.09 -13.27
CA ASP A 93 14.92 6.28 -13.74
C ASP A 93 15.34 7.18 -12.57
N GLU A 94 16.41 7.95 -12.76
CA GLU A 94 16.99 8.85 -11.75
C GLU A 94 15.96 9.83 -11.15
N TRP A 95 15.06 10.37 -11.98
CA TRP A 95 14.03 11.31 -11.52
C TRP A 95 13.06 10.67 -10.51
N GLN A 96 12.80 9.36 -10.63
CA GLN A 96 11.93 8.64 -9.69
C GLN A 96 12.60 8.50 -8.32
N ILE A 97 13.92 8.29 -8.31
CA ILE A 97 14.74 8.23 -7.09
C ILE A 97 14.76 9.60 -6.42
N VAL A 98 15.03 10.67 -7.19
CA VAL A 98 15.03 12.05 -6.68
C VAL A 98 13.67 12.41 -6.09
N ARG A 99 12.57 12.09 -6.80
CA ARG A 99 11.21 12.36 -6.32
C ARG A 99 10.86 11.60 -5.06
N ALA A 100 11.29 10.34 -4.94
CA ALA A 100 11.05 9.53 -3.75
C ALA A 100 11.78 10.07 -2.52
N LYS A 101 13.04 10.52 -2.68
CA LYS A 101 13.81 11.18 -1.60
C LYS A 101 13.14 12.47 -1.14
N ALA A 102 12.77 13.34 -2.08
CA ALA A 102 12.06 14.58 -1.77
C ALA A 102 10.73 14.31 -1.04
N GLY A 103 10.01 13.26 -1.43
CA GLY A 103 8.79 12.84 -0.72
C GLY A 103 9.06 12.43 0.72
N ALA A 104 10.10 11.64 0.98
CA ALA A 104 10.46 11.23 2.34
C ALA A 104 10.90 12.42 3.22
N GLU A 105 11.63 13.39 2.66
CA GLU A 105 12.02 14.63 3.36
C GLU A 105 10.79 15.48 3.72
N ASN A 106 9.85 15.63 2.78
CA ASN A 106 8.59 16.33 3.03
C ASN A 106 7.74 15.64 4.10
N ALA A 107 7.68 14.29 4.08
CA ALA A 107 6.98 13.52 5.09
C ALA A 107 7.53 13.79 6.50
N ALA A 108 8.86 13.80 6.65
CA ALA A 108 9.50 14.11 7.94
C ALA A 108 9.17 15.53 8.43
N LYS A 109 9.12 16.49 7.52
CA LYS A 109 8.70 17.86 7.84
C LYS A 109 7.22 17.90 8.30
N LEU A 110 6.32 17.26 7.56
CA LEU A 110 4.89 17.18 7.91
C LEU A 110 4.67 16.50 9.27
N ALA A 111 5.42 15.42 9.55
CA ALA A 111 5.37 14.72 10.83
C ALA A 111 5.73 15.67 12.00
N SER A 112 6.83 16.42 11.84
CA SER A 112 7.25 17.43 12.82
C SER A 112 6.23 18.56 12.99
N GLU A 113 5.63 19.04 11.90
CA GLU A 113 4.63 20.12 11.94
C GLU A 113 3.32 19.68 12.62
N ARG A 114 2.93 18.41 12.42
CA ARG A 114 1.71 17.82 12.98
C ARG A 114 1.91 17.22 14.38
N GLY A 115 3.15 17.12 14.85
CA GLY A 115 3.48 16.50 16.14
C GLY A 115 3.19 15.01 16.17
N VAL A 116 3.30 14.32 15.03
CA VAL A 116 3.12 12.87 14.91
C VAL A 116 4.45 12.20 14.61
N GLU A 117 4.60 10.94 15.03
CA GLU A 117 5.82 10.18 14.73
C GLU A 117 5.83 9.69 13.28
N MET A 118 7.05 9.56 12.73
CA MET A 118 7.23 8.88 11.45
C MET A 118 6.90 7.39 11.59
N PRO A 119 6.32 6.76 10.55
CA PRO A 119 5.99 5.34 10.61
C PRO A 119 7.24 4.49 10.78
N SER A 120 7.13 3.47 11.63
CA SER A 120 8.15 2.44 11.79
C SER A 120 8.43 1.72 10.45
N ASP A 121 9.62 1.19 10.26
CA ASP A 121 9.94 0.30 9.14
C ASP A 121 9.98 -1.16 9.61
N PRO A 122 8.82 -1.85 9.70
CA PRO A 122 8.78 -3.24 10.17
C PRO A 122 9.46 -4.22 9.21
N TRP A 123 9.74 -3.80 7.97
CA TRP A 123 10.31 -4.64 6.92
C TRP A 123 11.84 -4.49 6.82
N ASN A 124 12.40 -3.47 7.47
CA ASN A 124 13.83 -3.15 7.46
C ASN A 124 14.38 -3.03 6.02
N VAL A 125 13.65 -2.28 5.19
CA VAL A 125 13.91 -2.06 3.75
C VAL A 125 14.36 -0.63 3.43
N ARG A 126 14.44 0.26 4.42
CA ARG A 126 14.94 1.64 4.28
C ARG A 126 16.43 1.79 4.59
#